data_AF-A0A660M7L0-F1
#
_entry.id   AF-A0A660M7L0-F1
#
_cell.length_a   1.000
_cell.length_b   1.000
_cell.length_c   1.000
_cell.angle_alpha   90.00
_cell.angle_beta   90.00
_cell.angle_gamma   90.00
#
_symmetry.space_group_name_H-M   'P 1'
#
loop_
_entity.id
_entity.type
_entity.pdbx_description
1 polymer ?
#
loop_
_entity_poly.entity_id
_entity_poly.type
_entity_poly.pdbx_seq_one_letter_code
_entity_poly.pdbx_strand_id
1 'polypeptide(L)'
;QQIRQFFEFLTDVVGLDPSKIYVSCFIGKEKYNIPRDDESAEIWRKVFAEKGIDAKIVELDTAENGDRLGLQGGRIFFYNDKENWWSRGGGLDSTPIGDPCGPDSEVFYDFGEENHDVSFGEAHPASDSGRFMEIGNQVFMQYRRTEDGSFEPLEKKNVDFGGGLERIAAAKINNPDVFQISLMKPIIEKLEEVSGKKYDENKVSMRVIADHLRSATFLAVDGCIPSNKEQGYVMRKFIRRAMAKAFDLGIEDNFVEQVVPVIVDIYAPDYKEVALKSDEIIAVMVKEEKAFRRTLRKGLKEFDRIAHKYADDKKRNKIPADGKFHYVGLACMSGEDIFSLYDTYGFPSELSIEESRRRGINLSTNWREEFDIKMKEQRERSQTASKGKFKGGLEGQTLEHRKLHTATHLMNAALHNMFEGQIAQKGSNINTERLRFDFTFDRKLTDEEKRQIEDTVNDQISKGLEVSWAEYPTDYALNELKAIGVFGDKYGETVKVYTMKAKGEKPFSVEICGGPHVDNTRELAEGGKKFKIVKEQSSSAGVRRIKAILR
;
A
#
# COMPACT_ATOMS: atom_id res chain seq x y z
N GLN A 1 26.45 28.29 -0.40
CA GLN A 1 26.92 27.82 0.94
C GLN A 1 26.66 26.34 1.10
N GLN A 2 25.42 25.88 0.90
CA GLN A 2 25.06 24.47 1.06
C GLN A 2 25.92 23.52 0.18
N ILE A 3 26.18 23.81 -1.11
CA ILE A 3 27.05 22.97 -1.98
C ILE A 3 28.41 22.71 -1.32
N ARG A 4 29.04 23.78 -0.82
CA ARG A 4 30.33 23.71 -0.13
C ARG A 4 30.26 22.83 1.12
N GLN A 5 29.24 23.05 1.95
CA GLN A 5 29.05 22.26 3.18
C GLN A 5 28.84 20.78 2.87
N PHE A 6 28.09 20.46 1.82
CA PHE A 6 27.87 19.06 1.44
C PHE A 6 29.16 18.43 0.88
N PHE A 7 29.91 19.14 0.04
CA PHE A 7 31.20 18.66 -0.45
C PHE A 7 32.22 18.45 0.68
N GLU A 8 32.32 19.38 1.62
CA GLU A 8 33.15 19.26 2.82
C GLU A 8 32.69 18.08 3.68
N PHE A 9 31.38 17.87 3.86
CA PHE A 9 30.86 16.69 4.54
C PHE A 9 31.28 15.39 3.84
N LEU A 10 31.11 15.28 2.53
CA LEU A 10 31.49 14.08 1.77
C LEU A 10 32.99 13.81 1.81
N THR A 11 33.82 14.84 1.67
CA THR A 11 35.27 14.67 1.53
C THR A 11 36.01 14.66 2.86
N ASP A 12 35.65 15.53 3.80
CA ASP A 12 36.41 15.74 5.04
C ASP A 12 35.80 14.99 6.24
N VAL A 13 34.48 14.78 6.27
CA VAL A 13 33.80 14.03 7.35
C VAL A 13 33.63 12.56 6.99
N VAL A 14 32.99 12.28 5.86
CA VAL A 14 32.80 10.90 5.39
C VAL A 14 34.12 10.33 4.86
N GLY A 15 34.99 11.15 4.27
CA GLY A 15 36.28 10.71 3.74
C GLY A 15 36.13 10.00 2.39
N LEU A 16 35.25 10.49 1.51
CA LEU A 16 35.17 10.05 0.13
C LEU A 16 36.29 10.67 -0.71
N ASP A 17 36.78 9.91 -1.69
CA ASP A 17 37.73 10.42 -2.67
C ASP A 17 37.05 11.46 -3.59
N PRO A 18 37.48 12.73 -3.56
CA PRO A 18 36.87 13.78 -4.37
C PRO A 18 37.03 13.54 -5.88
N SER A 19 38.02 12.75 -6.33
CA SER A 19 38.21 12.42 -7.75
C SER A 19 37.13 11.48 -8.30
N LYS A 20 36.39 10.81 -7.41
CA LYS A 20 35.23 9.97 -7.74
C LYS A 20 33.90 10.71 -7.66
N ILE A 21 33.92 12.01 -7.33
CA ILE A 21 32.71 12.82 -7.27
C ILE A 21 32.49 13.53 -8.61
N TYR A 22 31.26 13.44 -9.10
CA TYR A 22 30.76 14.05 -10.32
C TYR A 22 29.49 14.81 -9.99
N VAL A 23 29.16 15.86 -10.74
CA VAL A 23 27.96 16.66 -10.46
C VAL A 23 27.21 17.02 -11.73
N SER A 24 25.90 17.18 -11.61
CA SER A 24 25.03 17.71 -12.66
C SER A 24 24.44 19.06 -12.26
N CYS A 25 24.06 19.87 -13.26
CA CYS A 25 23.42 21.17 -13.09
C CYS A 25 22.37 21.40 -14.19
N PHE A 26 21.39 22.27 -13.92
CA PHE A 26 20.34 22.59 -14.89
C PHE A 26 20.83 23.44 -16.06
N ILE A 27 20.61 22.98 -17.30
CA ILE A 27 21.05 23.66 -18.53
C ILE A 27 20.25 24.94 -18.85
N GLY A 28 19.11 25.17 -18.19
CA GLY A 28 18.20 26.28 -18.48
C GLY A 28 17.09 25.91 -19.45
N LYS A 29 16.13 26.82 -19.62
CA LYS A 29 15.07 26.69 -20.63
C LYS A 29 14.64 28.07 -21.14
N GLU A 30 15.13 28.42 -22.32
CA GLU A 30 14.85 29.71 -22.96
C GLU A 30 13.35 29.95 -23.16
N LYS A 31 12.59 28.91 -23.54
CA LYS A 31 11.12 28.95 -23.69
C LYS A 31 10.40 29.58 -22.49
N TYR A 32 10.93 29.37 -21.28
CA TYR A 32 10.34 29.86 -20.03
C TYR A 32 11.13 31.00 -19.39
N ASN A 33 12.13 31.54 -20.10
CA ASN A 33 13.05 32.56 -19.57
C ASN A 33 13.75 32.10 -18.27
N ILE A 34 14.05 30.81 -18.15
CA ILE A 34 14.78 30.25 -17.03
C ILE A 34 16.25 30.09 -17.46
N PRO A 35 17.19 30.81 -16.81
CA PRO A 35 18.60 30.75 -17.19
C PRO A 35 19.21 29.40 -16.82
N ARG A 36 20.38 29.13 -17.39
CA ARG A 36 21.25 28.03 -16.99
C ARG A 36 21.76 28.25 -15.55
N ASP A 37 21.91 27.17 -14.79
CA ASP A 37 22.47 27.24 -13.44
C ASP A 37 24.01 27.29 -13.44
N ASP A 38 24.55 28.38 -13.97
CA ASP A 38 25.99 28.65 -13.94
C ASP A 38 26.49 28.95 -12.51
N GLU A 39 25.62 29.41 -11.61
CA GLU A 39 26.00 29.69 -10.22
C GLU A 39 26.45 28.42 -9.50
N SER A 40 25.65 27.35 -9.56
CA SER A 40 26.02 26.06 -8.95
C SER A 40 27.27 25.46 -9.60
N ALA A 41 27.34 25.47 -10.94
CA ALA A 41 28.50 24.96 -11.67
C ALA A 41 29.81 25.67 -11.27
N GLU A 42 29.77 26.98 -11.09
CA GLU A 42 30.92 27.77 -10.66
C GLU A 42 31.33 27.51 -9.20
N ILE A 43 30.37 27.29 -8.31
CA ILE A 43 30.66 26.89 -6.93
C ILE A 43 31.30 25.51 -6.90
N TRP A 44 30.77 24.55 -7.67
CA TRP A 44 31.33 23.21 -7.81
C TRP A 44 32.77 23.24 -8.33
N ARG A 45 33.02 24.00 -9.39
CA ARG A 45 34.38 24.18 -9.94
C ARG A 45 35.36 24.69 -8.89
N LYS A 46 34.95 25.65 -8.05
CA LYS A 46 35.78 26.18 -6.96
C LYS A 46 36.11 25.13 -5.91
N VAL A 47 35.12 24.37 -5.43
CA VAL A 47 35.37 23.36 -4.38
C VAL A 47 36.20 22.17 -4.90
N PHE A 48 36.05 21.80 -6.18
CA PHE A 48 36.95 20.83 -6.82
C PHE A 48 38.39 21.37 -6.93
N ALA A 49 38.56 22.62 -7.37
CA ALA A 49 39.89 23.23 -7.49
C ALA A 49 40.62 23.31 -6.14
N GLU A 50 39.91 23.54 -5.03
CA GLU A 50 40.46 23.51 -3.67
C GLU A 50 41.01 22.13 -3.27
N LYS A 51 40.51 21.05 -3.88
CA LYS A 51 41.05 19.68 -3.74
C LYS A 51 42.03 19.31 -4.87
N GLY A 52 42.46 20.29 -5.68
CA GLY A 52 43.41 20.09 -6.78
C GLY A 52 42.84 19.41 -8.02
N ILE A 53 41.51 19.41 -8.19
CA ILE A 53 40.82 18.78 -9.31
C ILE A 53 40.41 19.84 -10.33
N ASP A 54 40.87 19.69 -11.57
CA ASP A 54 40.34 20.45 -12.70
C ASP A 54 39.01 19.86 -13.15
N ALA A 55 37.91 20.57 -12.86
CA ALA A 55 36.55 20.12 -13.12
C ALA A 55 36.03 20.72 -14.44
N LYS A 56 36.31 20.03 -15.54
CA LYS A 56 35.80 20.39 -16.87
C LYS A 56 34.26 20.31 -16.90
N ILE A 57 33.64 21.34 -17.47
CA ILE A 57 32.20 21.42 -17.72
C ILE A 57 31.87 20.80 -19.09
N VAL A 58 30.82 19.99 -19.15
CA VAL A 58 30.29 19.37 -20.36
C VAL A 58 28.78 19.58 -20.42
N GLU A 59 28.25 19.90 -21.59
CA GLU A 59 26.80 20.04 -21.81
C GLU A 59 26.32 18.83 -22.61
N LEU A 60 25.41 18.05 -22.02
CA LEU A 60 24.84 16.86 -22.67
C LEU A 60 23.38 17.04 -23.05
N ASP A 61 22.66 17.98 -22.43
CA ASP A 61 21.22 18.23 -22.61
C ASP A 61 20.35 17.05 -22.12
N THR A 62 20.51 15.85 -22.68
CA THR A 62 19.72 14.67 -22.30
C THR A 62 20.61 13.49 -21.88
N ALA A 63 20.04 12.56 -21.10
CA ALA A 63 20.69 11.29 -20.80
C ALA A 63 21.04 10.50 -22.08
N GLU A 64 20.17 10.50 -23.10
CA GLU A 64 20.43 9.77 -24.35
C GLU A 64 21.60 10.35 -25.17
N ASN A 65 21.85 11.66 -25.07
CA ASN A 65 23.07 12.26 -25.61
C ASN A 65 24.30 11.85 -24.78
N GLY A 66 24.16 11.76 -23.46
CA GLY A 66 25.16 11.18 -22.57
C GLY A 66 25.54 9.76 -22.97
N ASP A 67 24.56 8.90 -23.24
CA ASP A 67 24.77 7.51 -23.68
C ASP A 67 25.55 7.42 -25.00
N ARG A 68 25.56 8.50 -25.80
CA ARG A 68 26.29 8.57 -27.09
C ARG A 68 27.65 9.23 -26.98
N LEU A 69 27.83 10.18 -26.07
CA LEU A 69 28.99 11.06 -26.01
C LEU A 69 29.90 10.78 -24.79
N GLY A 70 29.37 10.16 -23.75
CA GLY A 70 30.06 9.83 -22.52
C GLY A 70 30.59 11.03 -21.75
N LEU A 71 31.56 10.76 -20.87
CA LEU A 71 32.13 11.76 -19.96
C LEU A 71 32.84 12.93 -20.65
N GLN A 72 33.45 12.72 -21.83
CA GLN A 72 34.25 13.75 -22.53
C GLN A 72 35.32 14.44 -21.65
N GLY A 73 35.84 13.73 -20.64
CA GLY A 73 36.76 14.28 -19.63
C GLY A 73 36.11 15.28 -18.67
N GLY A 74 34.79 15.40 -18.69
CA GLY A 74 33.98 16.25 -17.83
C GLY A 74 33.86 15.74 -16.40
N ARG A 75 33.49 16.65 -15.51
CA ARG A 75 33.18 16.39 -14.09
C ARG A 75 31.91 17.11 -13.63
N ILE A 76 31.56 18.20 -14.30
CA ILE A 76 30.34 18.97 -14.11
C ILE A 76 29.54 18.86 -15.41
N PHE A 77 28.30 18.39 -15.34
CA PHE A 77 27.49 18.08 -16.50
C PHE A 77 26.19 18.89 -16.51
N PHE A 78 25.83 19.48 -17.64
CA PHE A 78 24.54 20.15 -17.79
C PHE A 78 23.54 19.26 -18.52
N TYR A 79 22.38 19.06 -17.88
CA TYR A 79 21.22 18.38 -18.44
C TYR A 79 19.96 19.24 -18.33
N ASN A 80 18.94 18.87 -19.08
CA ASN A 80 17.66 19.57 -19.14
C ASN A 80 16.71 19.20 -18.01
N ASP A 81 15.44 19.59 -18.18
CA ASP A 81 14.41 19.51 -17.15
C ASP A 81 13.91 18.09 -16.87
N LYS A 82 14.40 17.08 -17.59
CA LYS A 82 14.18 15.68 -17.21
C LYS A 82 15.09 15.22 -16.08
N GLU A 83 16.33 15.73 -16.05
CA GLU A 83 17.35 15.30 -15.09
C GLU A 83 17.56 16.35 -13.99
N ASN A 84 17.63 17.64 -14.34
CA ASN A 84 18.04 18.71 -13.41
C ASN A 84 16.94 19.76 -13.14
N TRP A 85 15.69 19.32 -13.05
CA TRP A 85 14.60 20.18 -12.62
C TRP A 85 13.71 19.43 -11.62
N TRP A 86 13.44 20.08 -10.49
CA TRP A 86 12.60 19.49 -9.47
C TRP A 86 11.23 20.16 -9.40
N SER A 87 10.21 19.32 -9.49
CA SER A 87 8.84 19.63 -9.07
C SER A 87 8.12 18.34 -8.70
N ARG A 88 6.96 18.44 -8.05
CA ARG A 88 6.11 17.25 -7.82
C ARG A 88 5.62 16.58 -9.10
N GLY A 89 5.65 17.29 -10.23
CA GLY A 89 5.28 16.75 -11.54
C GLY A 89 6.46 16.26 -12.38
N GLY A 90 7.70 16.35 -11.89
CA GLY A 90 8.90 16.16 -12.69
C GLY A 90 9.26 17.43 -13.46
N GLY A 91 9.44 17.32 -14.78
CA GLY A 91 9.92 18.42 -15.63
C GLY A 91 9.01 19.65 -15.72
N LEU A 92 9.44 20.63 -16.52
CA LEU A 92 8.81 21.95 -16.58
C LEU A 92 7.35 21.88 -17.04
N ASP A 93 7.09 21.12 -18.11
CA ASP A 93 5.76 21.05 -18.73
C ASP A 93 4.74 20.30 -17.86
N SER A 94 5.20 19.43 -16.95
CA SER A 94 4.37 18.65 -16.02
C SER A 94 4.33 19.21 -14.60
N THR A 95 5.10 20.26 -14.30
CA THR A 95 5.08 20.96 -13.02
C THR A 95 3.65 21.43 -12.69
N PRO A 96 3.05 21.08 -11.54
CA PRO A 96 1.68 21.49 -11.24
C PRO A 96 1.55 23.02 -11.11
N ILE A 97 0.40 23.57 -11.49
CA ILE A 97 0.12 25.00 -11.36
C ILE A 97 0.16 25.40 -9.88
N GLY A 98 0.87 26.49 -9.57
CA GLY A 98 1.03 27.04 -8.23
C GLY A 98 2.10 26.36 -7.38
N ASP A 99 2.64 25.22 -7.81
CA ASP A 99 3.67 24.51 -7.05
C ASP A 99 5.01 25.26 -7.06
N PRO A 100 5.71 25.31 -5.91
CA PRO A 100 7.08 25.75 -5.89
C PRO A 100 7.97 24.69 -6.59
N CYS A 101 8.97 25.14 -7.34
CA CYS A 101 9.85 24.32 -8.17
C CYS A 101 11.17 25.05 -8.44
N GLY A 102 12.13 24.36 -9.07
CA GLY A 102 13.35 25.02 -9.52
C GLY A 102 14.44 24.09 -10.05
N PRO A 103 15.58 24.67 -10.44
CA PRO A 103 16.73 23.91 -10.91
C PRO A 103 17.30 23.03 -9.80
N ASP A 104 17.86 21.90 -10.19
CA ASP A 104 18.51 20.94 -9.31
C ASP A 104 19.99 20.78 -9.70
N SER A 105 20.86 20.62 -8.70
CA SER A 105 22.23 20.16 -8.87
C SER A 105 22.43 18.86 -8.11
N GLU A 106 22.75 17.79 -8.83
CA GLU A 106 22.89 16.46 -8.24
C GLU A 106 24.37 16.07 -8.13
N VAL A 107 24.67 15.20 -7.18
CA VAL A 107 26.03 14.74 -6.86
C VAL A 107 26.08 13.23 -6.99
N PHE A 108 27.02 12.74 -7.79
CA PHE A 108 27.20 11.33 -8.12
C PHE A 108 28.54 10.82 -7.62
N TYR A 109 28.56 9.56 -7.22
CA TYR A 109 29.77 8.81 -6.92
C TYR A 109 30.07 7.79 -8.03
N ASP A 110 31.32 7.75 -8.47
CA ASP A 110 31.84 6.80 -9.46
C ASP A 110 32.35 5.51 -8.78
N PHE A 111 31.63 4.41 -8.99
CA PHE A 111 32.03 3.08 -8.50
C PHE A 111 33.05 2.37 -9.39
N GLY A 112 33.45 2.95 -10.51
CA GLY A 112 34.45 2.39 -11.42
C GLY A 112 33.85 1.73 -12.66
N GLU A 113 34.68 1.64 -13.69
CA GLU A 113 34.31 1.12 -15.02
C GLU A 113 33.88 -0.35 -15.00
N GLU A 114 34.35 -1.14 -14.03
CA GLU A 114 33.94 -2.52 -13.82
C GLU A 114 32.45 -2.69 -13.50
N ASN A 115 31.79 -1.62 -13.03
CA ASN A 115 30.37 -1.61 -12.70
C ASN A 115 29.50 -1.05 -13.84
N HIS A 116 30.08 -0.73 -15.00
CA HIS A 116 29.36 -0.17 -16.14
C HIS A 116 28.76 -1.26 -17.03
N ASP A 117 27.43 -1.32 -17.11
CA ASP A 117 26.72 -2.09 -18.12
C ASP A 117 26.72 -1.37 -19.48
N VAL A 118 27.52 -1.88 -20.40
CA VAL A 118 27.71 -1.36 -21.76
C VAL A 118 26.43 -1.35 -22.61
N SER A 119 25.38 -2.08 -22.21
CA SER A 119 24.11 -2.05 -22.95
C SER A 119 23.38 -0.71 -22.84
N PHE A 120 23.77 0.15 -21.89
CA PHE A 120 23.26 1.50 -21.70
C PHE A 120 24.09 2.58 -22.43
N GLY A 121 25.02 2.20 -23.32
CA GLY A 121 25.86 3.16 -24.06
C GLY A 121 27.07 3.62 -23.26
N GLU A 122 27.59 4.80 -23.58
CA GLU A 122 28.74 5.40 -22.89
C GLU A 122 28.41 5.80 -21.45
N ALA A 123 29.40 5.73 -20.57
CA ALA A 123 29.24 6.12 -19.17
C ALA A 123 29.12 7.65 -19.00
N HIS A 124 28.14 8.09 -18.21
CA HIS A 124 27.96 9.48 -17.76
C HIS A 124 27.11 9.51 -16.46
N PRO A 125 27.05 10.64 -15.72
CA PRO A 125 26.35 10.68 -14.42
C PRO A 125 24.87 10.27 -14.46
N ALA A 126 24.13 10.64 -15.51
CA ALA A 126 22.72 10.28 -15.69
C ALA A 126 22.51 8.91 -16.36
N SER A 127 23.56 8.08 -16.45
CA SER A 127 23.49 6.74 -17.05
C SER A 127 22.93 5.71 -16.06
N ASP A 128 22.00 4.89 -16.51
CA ASP A 128 21.45 3.75 -15.76
C ASP A 128 22.40 2.54 -15.68
N SER A 129 23.62 2.64 -16.21
CA SER A 129 24.58 1.54 -16.35
C SER A 129 25.10 0.95 -15.03
N GLY A 130 24.86 1.59 -13.88
CA GLY A 130 25.27 1.10 -12.55
C GLY A 130 26.64 1.59 -12.07
N ARG A 131 27.42 2.28 -12.92
CA ARG A 131 28.71 2.89 -12.54
C ARG A 131 28.54 4.11 -11.65
N PHE A 132 27.62 5.00 -12.02
CA PHE A 132 27.34 6.23 -11.28
C PHE A 132 26.11 6.04 -10.39
N MET A 133 26.18 6.56 -9.17
CA MET A 133 25.04 6.63 -8.28
C MET A 133 24.93 8.03 -7.70
N GLU A 134 23.77 8.64 -7.86
CA GLU A 134 23.42 9.90 -7.20
C GLU A 134 23.41 9.69 -5.67
N ILE A 135 24.26 10.40 -4.93
CA ILE A 135 24.40 10.32 -3.47
C ILE A 135 23.79 11.51 -2.74
N GLY A 136 23.34 12.54 -3.48
CA GLY A 136 22.54 13.63 -2.97
C GLY A 136 22.32 14.72 -4.00
N ASN A 137 21.41 15.65 -3.72
CA ASN A 137 21.02 16.73 -4.63
C ASN A 137 20.76 18.05 -3.90
N GLN A 138 20.60 19.12 -4.68
CA GLN A 138 20.40 20.48 -4.21
C GLN A 138 19.34 21.14 -5.09
N VAL A 139 18.11 21.11 -4.62
CA VAL A 139 17.01 21.76 -5.31
C VAL A 139 16.92 23.21 -4.88
N PHE A 140 17.08 24.12 -5.83
CA PHE A 140 16.93 25.55 -5.59
C PHE A 140 15.49 25.97 -5.88
N MET A 141 14.65 25.91 -4.85
CA MET A 141 13.25 26.32 -4.92
C MET A 141 13.16 27.83 -5.16
N GLN A 142 12.94 28.20 -6.43
CA GLN A 142 13.06 29.59 -6.88
C GLN A 142 11.89 30.05 -7.74
N TYR A 143 11.07 29.14 -8.27
CA TYR A 143 9.98 29.44 -9.20
C TYR A 143 8.66 28.84 -8.73
N ARG A 144 7.55 29.37 -9.26
CA ARG A 144 6.26 28.70 -9.30
C ARG A 144 5.69 28.76 -10.70
N ARG A 145 4.96 27.71 -11.11
CA ARG A 145 4.26 27.70 -12.40
C ARG A 145 2.94 28.45 -12.31
N THR A 146 2.69 29.35 -13.24
CA THR A 146 1.46 30.16 -13.32
C THR A 146 0.38 29.47 -14.15
N GLU A 147 -0.85 30.00 -14.12
CA GLU A 147 -2.00 29.44 -14.85
C GLU A 147 -1.82 29.43 -16.37
N ASP A 148 -1.08 30.41 -16.92
CA ASP A 148 -0.75 30.48 -18.35
C ASP A 148 0.41 29.55 -18.76
N GLY A 149 0.96 28.80 -17.80
CA GLY A 149 2.06 27.85 -18.01
C GLY A 149 3.45 28.48 -17.97
N SER A 150 3.57 29.79 -17.72
CA SER A 150 4.85 30.45 -17.48
C SER A 150 5.37 30.21 -16.04
N PHE A 151 6.54 30.75 -15.74
CA PHE A 151 7.18 30.62 -14.43
C PHE A 151 7.52 31.98 -13.88
N GLU A 152 7.18 32.22 -12.61
CA GLU A 152 7.54 33.44 -11.91
C GLU A 152 8.37 33.14 -10.66
N PRO A 153 9.26 34.07 -10.24
CA PRO A 153 10.07 33.87 -9.04
C PRO A 153 9.22 33.76 -7.77
N LEU A 154 9.63 32.88 -6.85
CA LEU A 154 9.07 32.82 -5.51
C LEU A 154 9.46 34.07 -4.71
N GLU A 155 8.52 34.58 -3.91
CA GLU A 155 8.78 35.67 -2.95
C GLU A 155 9.86 35.27 -1.92
N LYS A 156 9.81 34.00 -1.48
CA LYS A 156 10.78 33.40 -0.57
C LYS A 156 11.42 32.19 -1.23
N LYS A 157 12.72 32.28 -1.45
CA LYS A 157 13.54 31.20 -2.02
C LYS A 157 14.11 30.34 -0.91
N ASN A 158 14.26 29.05 -1.16
CA ASN A 158 14.93 28.12 -0.26
C ASN A 158 15.78 27.11 -1.03
N VAL A 159 16.69 26.46 -0.31
CA VAL A 159 17.39 25.28 -0.79
C VAL A 159 16.74 24.08 -0.14
N ASP A 160 16.23 23.16 -0.93
CA ASP A 160 15.77 21.85 -0.49
C ASP A 160 16.86 20.82 -0.79
N PHE A 161 17.42 20.22 0.25
CA PHE A 161 18.59 19.34 0.16
C PHE A 161 18.19 17.91 0.46
N GLY A 162 18.46 16.99 -0.48
CA GLY A 162 18.34 15.56 -0.28
C GLY A 162 19.71 14.88 -0.24
N GLY A 163 20.08 14.29 0.90
CA GLY A 163 21.28 13.45 1.01
C GLY A 163 20.91 11.99 1.22
N GLY A 164 21.27 11.11 0.29
CA GLY A 164 20.96 9.67 0.40
C GLY A 164 21.92 8.97 1.34
N LEU A 165 21.64 8.93 2.65
CA LEU A 165 22.56 8.37 3.66
C LEU A 165 23.03 6.94 3.33
N GLU A 166 22.13 6.07 2.90
CA GLU A 166 22.45 4.69 2.50
C GLU A 166 23.37 4.65 1.27
N ARG A 167 23.16 5.56 0.32
CA ARG A 167 23.99 5.67 -0.89
C ARG A 167 25.37 6.24 -0.57
N ILE A 168 25.45 7.21 0.35
CA ILE A 168 26.72 7.73 0.89
C ILE A 168 27.49 6.64 1.64
N ALA A 169 26.80 5.82 2.44
CA ALA A 169 27.40 4.67 3.12
C ALA A 169 27.94 3.63 2.11
N ALA A 170 27.20 3.37 1.02
CA ALA A 170 27.63 2.50 -0.07
C ALA A 170 28.88 3.05 -0.78
N ALA A 171 28.92 4.36 -1.05
CA ALA A 171 30.11 5.05 -1.57
C ALA A 171 31.31 4.93 -0.62
N LYS A 172 31.10 5.05 0.70
CA LYS A 172 32.17 4.94 1.70
C LYS A 172 32.85 3.57 1.70
N ILE A 173 32.09 2.50 1.48
CA ILE A 173 32.63 1.14 1.37
C ILE A 173 33.03 0.78 -0.07
N ASN A 174 32.90 1.71 -1.01
CA ASN A 174 33.13 1.54 -2.45
C ASN A 174 32.43 0.30 -3.02
N ASN A 175 31.15 0.13 -2.70
CA ASN A 175 30.31 -0.94 -3.21
C ASN A 175 28.97 -0.35 -3.71
N PRO A 176 28.59 -0.53 -4.99
CA PRO A 176 27.34 0.03 -5.53
C PRO A 176 26.08 -0.64 -4.98
N ASP A 177 26.21 -1.77 -4.28
CA ASP A 177 25.09 -2.45 -3.64
C ASP A 177 24.78 -1.87 -2.26
N VAL A 178 23.77 -1.00 -2.18
CA VAL A 178 23.30 -0.41 -0.91
C VAL A 178 22.86 -1.43 0.14
N PHE A 179 22.60 -2.69 -0.24
CA PHE A 179 22.24 -3.74 0.71
C PHE A 179 23.46 -4.36 1.41
N GLN A 180 24.68 -3.97 1.03
CA GLN A 180 25.92 -4.39 1.67
C GLN A 180 26.37 -3.42 2.79
N ILE A 181 25.66 -2.31 3.00
CA ILE A 181 25.93 -1.37 4.10
C ILE A 181 25.54 -1.97 5.46
N SER A 182 26.08 -1.41 6.54
CA SER A 182 25.85 -1.87 7.91
C SER A 182 24.37 -1.91 8.33
N LEU A 183 23.52 -1.06 7.77
CA LEU A 183 22.08 -1.00 8.08
C LEU A 183 21.24 -2.07 7.37
N MET A 184 21.76 -2.67 6.29
CA MET A 184 21.00 -3.64 5.47
C MET A 184 21.59 -5.04 5.51
N LYS A 185 22.93 -5.13 5.55
CA LYS A 185 23.66 -6.40 5.50
C LYS A 185 23.22 -7.41 6.57
N PRO A 186 22.98 -7.04 7.84
CA PRO A 186 22.54 -8.01 8.84
C PRO A 186 21.16 -8.62 8.53
N ILE A 187 20.28 -7.85 7.87
CA ILE A 187 18.98 -8.35 7.41
C ILE A 187 19.20 -9.38 6.30
N ILE A 188 20.08 -9.08 5.34
CA ILE A 188 20.44 -10.01 4.25
C ILE A 188 21.06 -11.30 4.80
N GLU A 189 22.02 -11.19 5.72
CA GLU A 189 22.66 -12.34 6.36
C GLU A 189 21.63 -13.20 7.10
N LYS A 190 20.65 -12.58 7.78
CA LYS A 190 19.56 -13.32 8.40
C LYS A 190 18.70 -14.04 7.36
N LEU A 191 18.43 -13.43 6.21
CA LEU A 191 17.68 -14.07 5.13
C LEU A 191 18.43 -15.25 4.52
N GLU A 192 19.74 -15.15 4.34
CA GLU A 192 20.57 -16.28 3.92
C GLU A 192 20.53 -17.43 4.93
N GLU A 193 20.62 -17.11 6.23
CA GLU A 193 20.54 -18.08 7.33
C GLU A 193 19.20 -18.85 7.31
N VAL A 194 18.07 -18.13 7.27
CA VAL A 194 16.74 -18.76 7.39
C VAL A 194 16.28 -19.45 6.11
N SER A 195 16.76 -19.01 4.94
CA SER A 195 16.41 -19.63 3.66
C SER A 195 17.37 -20.74 3.24
N GLY A 196 18.60 -20.74 3.75
CA GLY A 196 19.69 -21.56 3.25
C GLY A 196 20.16 -21.18 1.83
N LYS A 197 19.67 -20.07 1.26
CA LYS A 197 20.01 -19.58 -0.08
C LYS A 197 21.03 -18.45 0.00
N LYS A 198 21.82 -18.29 -1.07
CA LYS A 198 22.82 -17.22 -1.16
C LYS A 198 22.26 -15.94 -1.74
N TYR A 199 22.72 -14.81 -1.20
CA TYR A 199 22.31 -13.47 -1.62
C TYR A 199 22.62 -13.22 -3.08
N ASP A 200 23.81 -13.59 -3.56
CA ASP A 200 24.22 -13.32 -4.94
C ASP A 200 23.32 -13.95 -6.00
N GLU A 201 22.70 -15.09 -5.67
CA GLU A 201 21.78 -15.82 -6.55
C GLU A 201 20.31 -15.36 -6.37
N ASN A 202 20.00 -14.63 -5.29
CA ASN A 202 18.64 -14.30 -4.87
C ASN A 202 18.46 -12.81 -4.51
N LYS A 203 19.29 -11.93 -5.08
CA LYS A 203 19.35 -10.48 -4.76
C LYS A 203 17.96 -9.85 -4.75
N VAL A 204 17.17 -10.03 -5.82
CA VAL A 204 15.84 -9.40 -5.93
C VAL A 204 14.93 -9.75 -4.76
N SER A 205 14.82 -11.04 -4.41
CA SER A 205 13.94 -11.47 -3.32
C SER A 205 14.43 -10.94 -1.97
N MET A 206 15.72 -11.08 -1.68
CA MET A 206 16.27 -10.64 -0.38
C MET A 206 16.25 -9.11 -0.22
N ARG A 207 16.53 -8.36 -1.29
CA ARG A 207 16.46 -6.88 -1.29
C ARG A 207 15.04 -6.38 -1.03
N VAL A 208 14.05 -6.92 -1.76
CA VAL A 208 12.64 -6.54 -1.57
C VAL A 208 12.19 -6.86 -0.15
N ILE A 209 12.57 -8.02 0.38
CA ILE A 209 12.24 -8.41 1.74
C ILE A 209 12.84 -7.42 2.75
N ALA A 210 14.15 -7.17 2.68
CA ALA A 210 14.86 -6.33 3.63
C ALA A 210 14.29 -4.90 3.66
N ASP A 211 14.13 -4.30 2.48
CA ASP A 211 13.58 -2.95 2.33
C ASP A 211 12.13 -2.84 2.84
N HIS A 212 11.27 -3.78 2.45
CA HIS A 212 9.86 -3.71 2.78
C HIS A 212 9.57 -4.00 4.25
N LEU A 213 10.31 -4.93 4.88
CA LEU A 213 10.18 -5.15 6.31
C LEU A 213 10.76 -4.00 7.13
N ARG A 214 11.88 -3.40 6.70
CA ARG A 214 12.42 -2.18 7.33
C ARG A 214 11.38 -1.06 7.28
N SER A 215 10.80 -0.81 6.11
CA SER A 215 9.76 0.20 5.93
C SER A 215 8.51 -0.09 6.77
N ALA A 216 8.03 -1.33 6.78
CA ALA A 216 6.88 -1.74 7.59
C ALA A 216 7.14 -1.62 9.10
N THR A 217 8.38 -1.85 9.54
CA THR A 217 8.80 -1.66 10.94
C THR A 217 8.63 -0.21 11.36
N PHE A 218 9.15 0.75 10.60
CA PHE A 218 9.01 2.17 10.92
C PHE A 218 7.55 2.66 10.81
N LEU A 219 6.78 2.17 9.84
CA LEU A 219 5.34 2.44 9.80
C LEU A 219 4.64 1.96 11.08
N ALA A 220 4.98 0.78 11.59
CA ALA A 220 4.41 0.26 12.84
C ALA A 220 4.85 1.08 14.07
N VAL A 221 6.10 1.55 14.11
CA VAL A 221 6.60 2.46 15.16
C VAL A 221 5.74 3.72 15.24
N ASP A 222 5.32 4.26 14.10
CA ASP A 222 4.44 5.42 13.98
C ASP A 222 2.95 5.10 14.21
N GLY A 223 2.61 3.87 14.62
CA GLY A 223 1.25 3.44 14.92
C GLY A 223 0.41 3.07 13.70
N CYS A 224 1.04 2.90 12.53
CA CYS A 224 0.36 2.37 11.35
C CYS A 224 0.02 0.89 11.55
N ILE A 225 -1.19 0.49 11.13
CA ILE A 225 -1.63 -0.90 11.15
C ILE A 225 -2.11 -1.33 9.75
N PRO A 226 -1.87 -2.60 9.33
CA PRO A 226 -2.29 -3.09 8.03
C PRO A 226 -3.80 -2.97 7.79
N SER A 227 -4.20 -2.20 6.78
CA SER A 227 -5.60 -1.85 6.50
C SER A 227 -5.91 -1.90 4.99
N ASN A 228 -7.17 -1.63 4.61
CA ASN A 228 -7.59 -1.55 3.20
C ASN A 228 -7.48 -0.13 2.60
N LYS A 229 -7.02 0.86 3.37
CA LYS A 229 -7.01 2.27 2.96
C LYS A 229 -5.73 2.99 3.40
N GLU A 230 -5.37 4.04 2.65
CA GLU A 230 -4.34 5.02 3.01
C GLU A 230 -3.02 4.36 3.43
N GLN A 231 -2.35 4.87 4.47
CA GLN A 231 -1.08 4.33 4.99
C GLN A 231 -1.19 2.86 5.38
N GLY A 232 -2.32 2.42 5.94
CA GLY A 232 -2.51 1.02 6.32
C GLY A 232 -2.53 0.07 5.12
N TYR A 233 -3.03 0.52 3.96
CA TYR A 233 -2.93 -0.23 2.72
C TYR A 233 -1.49 -0.33 2.23
N VAL A 234 -0.69 0.73 2.37
CA VAL A 234 0.74 0.73 2.00
C VAL A 234 1.52 -0.24 2.89
N MET A 235 1.35 -0.19 4.21
CA MET A 235 1.99 -1.13 5.14
C MET A 235 1.62 -2.57 4.80
N ARG A 236 0.33 -2.84 4.58
CA ARG A 236 -0.15 -4.15 4.14
C ARG A 236 0.52 -4.60 2.84
N LYS A 237 0.64 -3.71 1.86
CA LYS A 237 1.28 -4.00 0.57
C LYS A 237 2.75 -4.41 0.75
N PHE A 238 3.51 -3.68 1.58
CA PHE A 238 4.90 -4.01 1.88
C PHE A 238 5.04 -5.40 2.52
N ILE A 239 4.27 -5.68 3.58
CA ILE A 239 4.31 -6.98 4.27
C ILE A 239 3.97 -8.12 3.30
N ARG A 240 2.88 -7.99 2.54
CA ARG A 240 2.43 -9.05 1.61
C ARG A 240 3.42 -9.30 0.48
N ARG A 241 4.09 -8.26 0.00
CA ARG A 241 5.11 -8.38 -1.05
C ARG A 241 6.41 -8.98 -0.52
N ALA A 242 6.83 -8.63 0.69
CA ALA A 242 7.92 -9.31 1.38
C ALA A 242 7.61 -10.80 1.57
N MET A 243 6.40 -11.16 2.00
CA MET A 243 5.98 -12.55 2.15
C MET A 243 6.00 -13.33 0.84
N ALA A 244 5.56 -12.73 -0.27
CA ALA A 244 5.61 -13.37 -1.58
C ALA A 244 7.06 -13.72 -1.97
N LYS A 245 8.01 -12.80 -1.74
CA LYS A 245 9.44 -13.05 -1.96
C LYS A 245 10.04 -14.04 -0.97
N ALA A 246 9.55 -14.08 0.27
CA ALA A 246 9.97 -15.07 1.26
C ALA A 246 9.58 -16.49 0.80
N PHE A 247 8.38 -16.66 0.21
CA PHE A 247 7.96 -17.91 -0.43
C PHE A 247 8.89 -18.34 -1.58
N ASP A 248 9.36 -17.40 -2.42
CA ASP A 248 10.36 -17.71 -3.46
C ASP A 248 11.69 -18.25 -2.87
N LEU A 249 12.02 -17.85 -1.64
CA LEU A 249 13.18 -18.34 -0.91
C LEU A 249 12.92 -19.66 -0.17
N GLY A 250 11.70 -20.18 -0.19
CA GLY A 250 11.30 -21.38 0.56
C GLY A 250 10.93 -21.09 2.02
N ILE A 251 10.81 -19.82 2.41
CA ILE A 251 10.40 -19.42 3.75
C ILE A 251 8.89 -19.20 3.75
N GLU A 252 8.14 -20.22 4.18
CA GLU A 252 6.68 -20.17 4.15
C GLU A 252 6.02 -19.77 5.48
N ASP A 253 6.75 -19.89 6.59
CA ASP A 253 6.22 -19.74 7.93
C ASP A 253 7.21 -18.98 8.85
N ASN A 254 6.66 -18.29 9.85
CA ASN A 254 7.34 -17.53 10.91
C ASN A 254 8.45 -16.60 10.41
N PHE A 255 8.19 -15.97 9.26
CA PHE A 255 9.18 -15.17 8.57
C PHE A 255 9.40 -13.83 9.30
N VAL A 256 8.31 -13.18 9.74
CA VAL A 256 8.36 -11.89 10.43
C VAL A 256 9.05 -12.01 11.79
N GLU A 257 8.71 -13.04 12.57
CA GLU A 257 9.28 -13.28 13.92
C GLU A 257 10.79 -13.51 13.89
N GLN A 258 11.35 -13.91 12.75
CA GLN A 258 12.79 -14.17 12.61
C GLN A 258 13.58 -12.96 12.11
N VAL A 259 12.97 -12.09 11.30
CA VAL A 259 13.69 -11.00 10.62
C VAL A 259 13.47 -9.64 11.28
N VAL A 260 12.26 -9.34 11.75
CA VAL A 260 11.96 -8.04 12.38
C VAL A 260 12.80 -7.78 13.63
N PRO A 261 13.12 -8.75 14.51
CA PRO A 261 14.03 -8.50 15.62
C PRO A 261 15.41 -7.98 15.18
N VAL A 262 15.96 -8.46 14.07
CA VAL A 262 17.24 -7.97 13.53
C VAL A 262 17.11 -6.49 13.12
N ILE A 263 15.99 -6.09 12.54
CA ILE A 263 15.72 -4.69 12.19
C ILE A 263 15.61 -3.83 13.46
N VAL A 264 14.90 -4.32 14.48
CA VAL A 264 14.78 -3.63 15.77
C VAL A 264 16.16 -3.41 16.39
N ASP A 265 17.02 -4.43 16.41
CA ASP A 265 18.35 -4.36 17.00
C ASP A 265 19.28 -3.38 16.26
N ILE A 266 19.17 -3.29 14.92
CA ILE A 266 19.92 -2.31 14.11
C ILE A 266 19.58 -0.87 14.52
N TYR A 267 18.30 -0.57 14.75
CA TYR A 267 17.83 0.80 14.96
C TYR A 267 17.64 1.19 16.43
N ALA A 268 17.60 0.23 17.36
CA ALA A 268 17.42 0.48 18.80
C ALA A 268 18.42 1.49 19.41
N PRO A 269 19.71 1.53 19.02
CA PRO A 269 20.66 2.50 19.57
C PRO A 269 20.29 3.97 19.27
N ASP A 270 19.75 4.23 18.08
CA ASP A 270 19.44 5.57 17.58
C ASP A 270 17.97 5.96 17.79
N TYR A 271 17.06 4.98 17.75
CA TYR A 271 15.60 5.15 17.84
C TYR A 271 15.04 4.29 18.98
N LYS A 272 14.97 4.86 20.18
CA LYS A 272 14.55 4.14 21.40
C LYS A 272 13.12 3.61 21.29
N GLU A 273 12.25 4.33 20.59
CA GLU A 273 10.87 3.95 20.30
C GLU A 273 10.75 2.63 19.54
N VAL A 274 11.73 2.28 18.70
CA VAL A 274 11.77 1.00 17.99
C VAL A 274 11.94 -0.15 18.97
N ALA A 275 12.84 0.00 19.94
CA ALA A 275 13.04 -0.99 20.99
C ALA A 275 11.82 -1.07 21.94
N LEU A 276 11.29 0.08 22.37
CA LEU A 276 10.15 0.15 23.30
C LEU A 276 8.87 -0.48 22.72
N LYS A 277 8.68 -0.42 21.40
CA LYS A 277 7.49 -0.95 20.72
C LYS A 277 7.74 -2.30 20.03
N SER A 278 8.89 -2.94 20.26
CA SER A 278 9.29 -4.16 19.53
C SER A 278 8.21 -5.25 19.51
N ASP A 279 7.66 -5.58 20.68
CA ASP A 279 6.61 -6.61 20.81
C ASP A 279 5.33 -6.24 20.04
N GLU A 280 4.94 -4.97 20.06
CA GLU A 280 3.77 -4.47 19.32
C GLU A 280 3.99 -4.53 17.81
N ILE A 281 5.15 -4.08 17.34
CA ILE A 281 5.55 -4.10 15.93
C ILE A 281 5.49 -5.54 15.40
N ILE A 282 6.13 -6.48 16.11
CA ILE A 282 6.16 -7.89 15.75
C ILE A 282 4.73 -8.44 15.73
N ALA A 283 3.93 -8.19 16.78
CA ALA A 283 2.56 -8.69 16.86
C ALA A 283 1.67 -8.20 15.70
N VAL A 284 1.77 -6.92 15.33
CA VAL A 284 1.02 -6.34 14.20
C VAL A 284 1.40 -7.01 12.88
N MET A 285 2.69 -7.17 12.62
CA MET A 285 3.17 -7.76 11.36
C MET A 285 2.90 -9.26 11.28
N VAL A 286 3.05 -10.00 12.39
CA VAL A 286 2.73 -11.44 12.49
C VAL A 286 1.24 -11.69 12.28
N LYS A 287 0.37 -10.81 12.76
CA LYS A 287 -1.08 -10.92 12.53
C LYS A 287 -1.40 -10.86 11.03
N GLU A 288 -0.79 -9.91 10.31
CA GLU A 288 -0.95 -9.82 8.85
C GLU A 288 -0.30 -11.01 8.13
N GLU A 289 0.85 -11.48 8.59
CA GLU A 289 1.51 -12.69 8.05
C GLU A 289 0.58 -13.91 8.12
N LYS A 290 0.03 -14.18 9.31
CA LYS A 290 -0.89 -15.30 9.54
C LYS A 290 -2.15 -15.17 8.69
N ALA A 291 -2.70 -13.96 8.58
CA ALA A 291 -3.89 -13.69 7.77
C ALA A 291 -3.63 -13.88 6.27
N PHE A 292 -2.48 -13.45 5.77
CA PHE A 292 -2.18 -13.49 4.34
C PHE A 292 -1.61 -14.81 3.86
N ARG A 293 -0.90 -15.57 4.69
CA ARG A 293 -0.21 -16.83 4.28
C ARG A 293 -1.14 -17.81 3.56
N ARG A 294 -2.35 -18.02 4.08
CA ARG A 294 -3.35 -18.92 3.47
C ARG A 294 -3.83 -18.39 2.12
N THR A 295 -4.05 -17.08 2.03
CA THR A 295 -4.44 -16.37 0.81
C THR A 295 -3.34 -16.47 -0.24
N LEU A 296 -2.08 -16.28 0.15
CA LEU A 296 -0.91 -16.37 -0.72
C LEU A 296 -0.77 -17.76 -1.32
N ARG A 297 -0.76 -18.83 -0.49
CA ARG A 297 -0.69 -20.22 -0.97
C ARG A 297 -1.80 -20.55 -1.98
N LYS A 298 -3.04 -20.17 -1.66
CA LYS A 298 -4.19 -20.39 -2.54
C LYS A 298 -4.08 -19.57 -3.84
N GLY A 299 -3.66 -18.32 -3.72
CA GLY A 299 -3.49 -17.37 -4.81
C GLY A 299 -2.43 -17.82 -5.80
N LEU A 300 -1.25 -18.22 -5.33
CA LEU A 300 -0.18 -18.76 -6.17
C LEU A 300 -0.60 -20.03 -6.89
N LYS A 301 -1.26 -20.96 -6.20
CA LYS A 301 -1.80 -22.18 -6.84
C LYS A 301 -2.81 -21.87 -7.94
N GLU A 302 -3.68 -20.89 -7.72
CA GLU A 302 -4.66 -20.50 -8.73
C GLU A 302 -4.03 -19.70 -9.87
N PHE A 303 -3.05 -18.85 -9.56
CA PHE A 303 -2.23 -18.16 -10.55
C PHE A 303 -1.56 -19.19 -11.47
N ASP A 304 -0.97 -20.23 -10.91
CA ASP A 304 -0.40 -21.34 -11.68
C ASP A 304 -1.48 -21.95 -12.57
N ARG A 305 -2.65 -22.31 -12.03
CA ARG A 305 -3.74 -22.90 -12.81
C ARG A 305 -4.17 -22.02 -13.99
N ILE A 306 -4.26 -20.70 -13.79
CA ILE A 306 -4.60 -19.74 -14.85
C ILE A 306 -3.46 -19.67 -15.87
N ALA A 307 -2.21 -19.50 -15.43
CA ALA A 307 -1.03 -19.46 -16.28
C ALA A 307 -0.91 -20.71 -17.16
N HIS A 308 -1.25 -21.89 -16.63
CA HIS A 308 -1.26 -23.15 -17.37
C HIS A 308 -2.31 -23.20 -18.48
N LYS A 309 -3.41 -22.45 -18.42
CA LYS A 309 -4.38 -22.35 -19.53
C LYS A 309 -3.77 -21.69 -20.77
N TYR A 310 -2.77 -20.84 -20.54
CA TYR A 310 -2.09 -20.05 -21.55
C TYR A 310 -0.75 -20.69 -21.97
N ALA A 311 -0.38 -21.83 -21.38
CA ALA A 311 0.82 -22.54 -21.80
C ALA A 311 0.57 -23.29 -23.12
N ASP A 312 1.52 -23.21 -24.07
CA ASP A 312 1.45 -23.98 -25.33
C ASP A 312 1.56 -25.49 -25.05
N ASP A 313 0.55 -26.26 -25.47
CA ASP A 313 0.44 -27.71 -25.26
C ASP A 313 1.64 -28.49 -25.84
N LYS A 314 2.38 -27.93 -26.82
CA LYS A 314 3.58 -28.56 -27.41
C LYS A 314 4.86 -28.39 -26.58
N LYS A 315 4.89 -27.50 -25.58
CA LYS A 315 6.03 -27.32 -24.65
C LYS A 315 5.81 -27.96 -23.27
N ARG A 316 4.75 -28.77 -23.10
CA ARG A 316 4.37 -29.48 -21.86
C ARG A 316 5.46 -30.37 -21.23
N ASN A 317 6.45 -30.84 -22.01
CA ASN A 317 7.34 -31.93 -21.59
C ASN A 317 8.81 -31.56 -21.30
N LYS A 318 9.09 -30.31 -20.89
CA LYS A 318 10.39 -30.01 -20.26
C LYS A 318 10.15 -29.23 -18.98
N ILE A 319 10.16 -29.94 -17.86
CA ILE A 319 10.49 -29.34 -16.56
C ILE A 319 11.95 -28.88 -16.69
N PRO A 320 12.25 -27.57 -16.68
CA PRO A 320 13.64 -27.13 -16.76
C PRO A 320 14.34 -27.48 -15.45
N ALA A 321 15.64 -27.77 -15.51
CA ALA A 321 16.42 -28.26 -14.38
C ALA A 321 16.49 -27.27 -13.19
N ASP A 322 16.08 -26.01 -13.39
CA ASP A 322 16.03 -24.94 -12.39
C ASP A 322 14.65 -24.79 -11.70
N GLY A 323 13.65 -25.60 -12.08
CA GLY A 323 12.30 -25.54 -11.54
C GLY A 323 11.48 -24.32 -11.99
N LYS A 324 11.95 -23.55 -12.99
CA LYS A 324 11.26 -22.33 -13.47
C LYS A 324 10.58 -22.58 -14.81
N PHE A 325 9.27 -22.39 -14.87
CA PHE A 325 8.54 -22.40 -16.14
C PHE A 325 8.85 -21.11 -16.92
N HIS A 326 9.53 -21.26 -18.06
CA HIS A 326 9.75 -20.18 -19.02
C HIS A 326 8.61 -20.22 -20.05
N TYR A 327 7.59 -19.39 -19.86
CA TYR A 327 6.48 -19.29 -20.81
C TYR A 327 6.92 -18.41 -21.99
N VAL A 328 7.31 -19.04 -23.10
CA VAL A 328 7.66 -18.32 -24.33
C VAL A 328 6.54 -18.56 -25.36
N GLY A 329 5.61 -17.62 -25.49
CA GLY A 329 4.48 -17.67 -26.42
C GLY A 329 3.51 -16.48 -26.35
N LEU A 330 2.60 -16.39 -27.35
CA LEU A 330 1.57 -15.36 -27.58
C LEU A 330 0.41 -15.34 -26.56
N ALA A 331 0.55 -16.10 -25.48
CA ALA A 331 -0.55 -16.32 -24.56
C ALA A 331 -0.45 -15.33 -23.39
N CYS A 332 -1.53 -14.57 -23.21
CA CYS A 332 -1.57 -13.43 -22.31
C CYS A 332 -2.60 -13.65 -21.22
N MET A 333 -2.22 -13.44 -19.96
CA MET A 333 -3.21 -13.30 -18.88
C MET A 333 -3.99 -12.00 -19.06
N SER A 334 -5.32 -12.08 -18.93
CA SER A 334 -6.21 -10.94 -19.09
C SER A 334 -6.38 -10.13 -17.79
N GLY A 335 -6.92 -8.92 -17.90
CA GLY A 335 -7.35 -8.15 -16.73
C GLY A 335 -8.46 -8.84 -15.92
N GLU A 336 -9.28 -9.65 -16.60
CA GLU A 336 -10.31 -10.48 -15.95
C GLU A 336 -9.70 -11.60 -15.09
N ASP A 337 -8.61 -12.23 -15.54
CA ASP A 337 -7.89 -13.23 -14.75
C ASP A 337 -7.28 -12.60 -13.48
N ILE A 338 -6.65 -11.42 -13.64
CA ILE A 338 -6.10 -10.66 -12.51
C ILE A 338 -7.22 -10.24 -11.54
N PHE A 339 -8.37 -9.80 -12.06
CA PHE A 339 -9.54 -9.47 -11.26
C PHE A 339 -10.08 -10.70 -10.52
N SER A 340 -10.13 -11.87 -11.16
CA SER A 340 -10.56 -13.12 -10.54
C SER A 340 -9.65 -13.51 -9.36
N LEU A 341 -8.32 -13.45 -9.56
CA LEU A 341 -7.33 -13.66 -8.51
C LEU A 341 -7.54 -12.71 -7.33
N TYR A 342 -7.77 -11.42 -7.62
CA TYR A 342 -8.02 -10.39 -6.62
C TYR A 342 -9.34 -10.58 -5.86
N ASP A 343 -10.47 -10.65 -6.56
CA ASP A 343 -11.82 -10.65 -5.99
C ASP A 343 -12.19 -12.00 -5.35
N THR A 344 -11.88 -13.11 -6.03
CA THR A 344 -12.31 -14.45 -5.59
C THR A 344 -11.32 -15.08 -4.62
N TYR A 345 -10.03 -14.88 -4.87
CA TYR A 345 -8.96 -15.57 -4.13
C TYR A 345 -8.22 -14.65 -3.15
N GLY A 346 -8.48 -13.34 -3.18
CA GLY A 346 -7.82 -12.37 -2.31
C GLY A 346 -6.36 -12.12 -2.66
N PHE A 347 -5.91 -12.60 -3.82
CA PHE A 347 -4.53 -12.49 -4.28
C PHE A 347 -4.30 -11.09 -4.88
N PRO A 348 -3.44 -10.25 -4.28
CA PRO A 348 -3.26 -8.86 -4.70
C PRO A 348 -2.91 -8.74 -6.18
N SER A 349 -3.53 -7.79 -6.88
CA SER A 349 -3.27 -7.52 -8.30
C SER A 349 -1.80 -7.22 -8.58
N GLU A 350 -1.12 -6.55 -7.65
CA GLU A 350 0.30 -6.22 -7.73
C GLU A 350 1.16 -7.48 -7.74
N LEU A 351 0.80 -8.48 -6.93
CA LEU A 351 1.51 -9.77 -6.91
C LEU A 351 1.23 -10.57 -8.18
N SER A 352 0.01 -10.51 -8.73
CA SER A 352 -0.28 -11.11 -10.04
C SER A 352 0.63 -10.55 -11.14
N ILE A 353 0.76 -9.22 -11.21
CA ILE A 353 1.60 -8.56 -12.23
C ILE A 353 3.08 -8.92 -12.03
N GLU A 354 3.55 -8.91 -10.79
CA GLU A 354 4.94 -9.24 -10.47
C GLU A 354 5.26 -10.71 -10.79
N GLU A 355 4.36 -11.63 -10.45
CA GLU A 355 4.50 -13.05 -10.77
C GLU A 355 4.46 -13.32 -12.28
N SER A 356 3.61 -12.61 -13.02
CA SER A 356 3.58 -12.69 -14.48
C SER A 356 4.91 -12.27 -15.09
N ARG A 357 5.45 -11.11 -14.68
CA ARG A 357 6.76 -10.63 -15.15
C ARG A 357 7.88 -11.60 -14.80
N ARG A 358 7.91 -12.09 -13.55
CA ARG A 358 8.94 -13.02 -13.05
C ARG A 358 9.00 -14.32 -13.86
N ARG A 359 7.85 -14.80 -14.35
CA ARG A 359 7.73 -16.06 -15.09
C ARG A 359 7.69 -15.89 -16.60
N GLY A 360 7.88 -14.67 -17.10
CA GLY A 360 7.79 -14.34 -18.52
C GLY A 360 6.39 -14.51 -19.11
N ILE A 361 5.34 -14.47 -18.29
CA ILE A 361 3.96 -14.53 -18.76
C ILE A 361 3.54 -13.13 -19.19
N ASN A 362 3.15 -12.99 -20.46
CA ASN A 362 2.66 -11.72 -20.97
C ASN A 362 1.28 -11.39 -20.37
N LEU A 363 1.02 -10.10 -20.17
CA LEU A 363 -0.32 -9.60 -19.88
C LEU A 363 -0.94 -9.07 -21.18
N SER A 364 -2.28 -9.08 -21.29
CA SER A 364 -2.96 -8.44 -22.43
C SER A 364 -2.57 -6.95 -22.48
N THR A 365 -2.46 -6.37 -23.68
CA THR A 365 -2.04 -4.95 -23.84
C THR A 365 -2.97 -3.98 -23.11
N ASN A 366 -4.25 -4.36 -22.97
CA ASN A 366 -5.32 -3.64 -22.31
C ASN A 366 -5.72 -4.25 -20.95
N TRP A 367 -4.87 -5.09 -20.32
CA TRP A 367 -5.20 -5.78 -19.06
C TRP A 367 -5.69 -4.82 -17.97
N ARG A 368 -5.15 -3.59 -17.96
CA ARG A 368 -5.51 -2.59 -16.95
C ARG A 368 -6.95 -2.11 -17.14
N GLU A 369 -7.32 -1.81 -18.38
CA GLU A 369 -8.67 -1.39 -18.73
C GLU A 369 -9.68 -2.51 -18.43
N GLU A 370 -9.35 -3.75 -18.81
CA GLU A 370 -10.16 -4.94 -18.51
C GLU A 370 -10.38 -5.12 -17.00
N PHE A 371 -9.32 -4.99 -16.21
CA PHE A 371 -9.38 -5.06 -14.74
C PHE A 371 -10.23 -3.93 -14.17
N ASP A 372 -10.04 -2.70 -14.62
CA ASP A 372 -10.76 -1.53 -14.15
C ASP A 372 -12.25 -1.59 -14.52
N ILE A 373 -12.60 -2.15 -15.68
CA ILE A 373 -13.98 -2.48 -16.06
C ILE A 373 -14.58 -3.46 -15.05
N LYS A 374 -13.91 -4.58 -14.73
CA LYS A 374 -14.43 -5.56 -13.75
C LYS A 374 -14.55 -4.97 -12.34
N MET A 375 -13.61 -4.13 -11.93
CA MET A 375 -13.68 -3.38 -10.68
C MET A 375 -14.86 -2.40 -10.67
N LYS A 376 -15.11 -1.71 -11.79
CA LYS A 376 -16.27 -0.82 -11.95
C LYS A 376 -17.57 -1.61 -11.91
N GLU A 377 -17.68 -2.72 -12.62
CA GLU A 377 -18.84 -3.62 -12.55
C GLU A 377 -19.07 -4.17 -11.13
N GLN A 378 -18.01 -4.53 -10.41
CA GLN A 378 -18.10 -4.97 -9.01
C GLN A 378 -18.57 -3.83 -8.09
N ARG A 379 -18.02 -2.62 -8.27
CA ARG A 379 -18.45 -1.41 -7.56
C ARG A 379 -19.89 -1.06 -7.89
N GLU A 380 -20.29 -1.11 -9.15
CA GLU A 380 -21.65 -0.84 -9.62
C GLU A 380 -22.62 -1.90 -9.13
N ARG A 381 -22.27 -3.19 -9.12
CA ARG A 381 -23.07 -4.25 -8.48
C ARG A 381 -23.22 -4.00 -6.97
N SER A 382 -22.16 -3.51 -6.33
CA SER A 382 -22.19 -3.14 -4.90
C SER A 382 -23.00 -1.85 -4.65
N GLN A 383 -22.96 -0.90 -5.59
CA GLN A 383 -23.62 0.40 -5.52
C GLN A 383 -25.08 0.36 -5.98
N THR A 384 -25.48 -0.43 -6.97
CA THR A 384 -26.89 -0.69 -7.31
C THR A 384 -27.55 -1.46 -6.17
N ALA A 385 -26.83 -2.40 -5.57
CA ALA A 385 -27.18 -2.97 -4.27
C ALA A 385 -27.13 -1.96 -3.09
N SER A 386 -26.77 -0.69 -3.34
CA SER A 386 -26.71 0.42 -2.36
C SER A 386 -27.51 1.68 -2.77
N LYS A 387 -27.96 1.83 -4.01
CA LYS A 387 -28.75 2.98 -4.50
C LYS A 387 -30.24 2.78 -4.28
N GLY A 388 -30.69 1.54 -4.05
CA GLY A 388 -31.95 1.27 -3.36
C GLY A 388 -31.89 1.48 -1.83
N LYS A 389 -30.85 2.13 -1.26
CA LYS A 389 -30.57 2.09 0.19
C LYS A 389 -30.33 3.40 0.92
N PHE A 390 -30.62 4.58 0.36
CA PHE A 390 -30.49 5.82 1.13
C PHE A 390 -31.82 6.33 1.71
N LYS A 391 -32.42 5.47 2.55
CA LYS A 391 -33.10 5.75 3.83
C LYS A 391 -32.96 4.47 4.67
N GLY A 392 -31.84 4.30 5.37
CA GLY A 392 -31.65 3.15 6.28
C GLY A 392 -31.62 1.75 5.64
N GLY A 393 -31.31 1.60 4.35
CA GLY A 393 -31.27 0.29 3.71
C GLY A 393 -32.62 -0.35 3.41
N LEU A 394 -33.70 0.43 3.43
CA LEU A 394 -35.07 -0.02 3.22
C LEU A 394 -35.55 0.30 1.79
N GLU A 395 -36.15 -0.69 1.14
CA GLU A 395 -36.88 -0.52 -0.13
C GLU A 395 -38.33 -0.03 0.06
N GLY A 396 -38.81 0.18 1.30
CA GLY A 396 -40.16 0.69 1.60
C GLY A 396 -40.49 0.84 3.10
N GLN A 397 -41.71 1.29 3.42
CA GLN A 397 -42.25 1.45 4.79
C GLN A 397 -43.33 0.42 5.16
N THR A 398 -43.45 -0.68 4.40
CA THR A 398 -44.46 -1.70 4.69
C THR A 398 -44.19 -2.40 6.04
N LEU A 399 -45.22 -3.05 6.60
CA LEU A 399 -45.07 -3.78 7.86
C LEU A 399 -43.97 -4.86 7.79
N GLU A 400 -43.83 -5.57 6.66
CA GLU A 400 -42.76 -6.56 6.48
C GLU A 400 -41.37 -5.92 6.48
N HIS A 401 -41.21 -4.70 5.93
CA HIS A 401 -39.96 -3.95 6.05
C HIS A 401 -39.66 -3.60 7.52
N ARG A 402 -40.65 -3.12 8.29
CA ARG A 402 -40.49 -2.84 9.73
C ARG A 402 -40.06 -4.09 10.51
N LYS A 403 -40.67 -5.23 10.21
CA LYS A 403 -40.35 -6.53 10.83
C LYS A 403 -38.93 -6.97 10.52
N LEU A 404 -38.53 -6.99 9.25
CA LEU A 404 -37.17 -7.41 8.85
C LEU A 404 -36.10 -6.40 9.27
N HIS A 405 -36.44 -5.12 9.37
CA HIS A 405 -35.54 -4.11 9.92
C HIS A 405 -35.29 -4.33 11.40
N THR A 406 -36.35 -4.56 12.18
CA THR A 406 -36.24 -4.90 13.60
C THR A 406 -35.46 -6.21 13.80
N ALA A 407 -35.71 -7.22 12.95
CA ALA A 407 -34.95 -8.47 12.97
C ALA A 407 -33.45 -8.27 12.67
N THR A 408 -33.11 -7.27 11.84
CA THR A 408 -31.71 -6.91 11.55
C THR A 408 -30.99 -6.43 12.80
N HIS A 409 -31.60 -5.57 13.62
CA HIS A 409 -30.98 -5.08 14.87
C HIS A 409 -30.90 -6.18 15.93
N LEU A 410 -31.93 -7.01 16.09
CA LEU A 410 -31.84 -8.16 17.01
C LEU A 410 -30.68 -9.09 16.63
N MET A 411 -30.50 -9.36 15.34
CA MET A 411 -29.36 -10.16 14.87
C MET A 411 -28.02 -9.42 15.07
N ASN A 412 -27.97 -8.12 14.82
CA ASN A 412 -26.75 -7.32 15.03
C ASN A 412 -26.32 -7.36 16.50
N ALA A 413 -27.25 -7.08 17.43
CA ALA A 413 -27.02 -7.20 18.86
C ALA A 413 -26.61 -8.63 19.28
N ALA A 414 -27.25 -9.67 18.73
CA ALA A 414 -26.86 -11.06 19.01
C ALA A 414 -25.42 -11.36 18.55
N LEU A 415 -25.02 -10.89 17.38
CA LEU A 415 -23.65 -11.04 16.88
C LEU A 415 -22.64 -10.26 17.76
N HIS A 416 -22.95 -9.03 18.14
CA HIS A 416 -22.10 -8.22 19.01
C HIS A 416 -21.92 -8.87 20.38
N ASN A 417 -22.99 -9.41 20.97
CA ASN A 417 -22.93 -10.09 22.26
C ASN A 417 -22.15 -11.41 22.18
N MET A 418 -22.34 -12.20 21.11
CA MET A 418 -21.64 -13.47 20.92
C MET A 418 -20.13 -13.31 20.72
N PHE A 419 -19.71 -12.24 20.03
CA PHE A 419 -18.30 -11.99 19.70
C PHE A 419 -17.70 -10.79 20.44
N GLU A 420 -18.25 -10.44 21.61
CA GLU A 420 -17.75 -9.39 22.51
C GLU A 420 -17.42 -8.06 21.78
N GLY A 421 -18.25 -7.68 20.81
CA GLY A 421 -18.09 -6.44 20.06
C GLY A 421 -16.97 -6.43 19.00
N GLN A 422 -16.31 -7.57 18.74
CA GLN A 422 -15.24 -7.68 17.73
C GLN A 422 -15.76 -7.64 16.28
N ILE A 423 -17.08 -7.57 16.10
CA ILE A 423 -17.71 -7.44 14.79
C ILE A 423 -18.11 -5.98 14.52
N ALA A 424 -17.97 -5.55 13.27
CA ALA A 424 -18.42 -4.25 12.81
C ALA A 424 -19.27 -4.42 11.55
N GLN A 425 -20.44 -3.80 11.51
CA GLN A 425 -21.28 -3.79 10.32
C GLN A 425 -20.55 -3.11 9.15
N LYS A 426 -20.67 -3.68 7.96
CA LYS A 426 -20.14 -3.16 6.69
C LYS A 426 -21.22 -2.87 5.65
N GLY A 427 -22.43 -3.41 5.84
CA GLY A 427 -23.57 -3.12 4.99
C GLY A 427 -24.82 -3.86 5.45
N SER A 428 -25.98 -3.29 5.15
CA SER A 428 -27.28 -3.94 5.38
C SER A 428 -28.23 -3.67 4.22
N ASN A 429 -29.06 -4.62 3.81
CA ASN A 429 -30.14 -4.49 2.83
C ASN A 429 -31.38 -5.21 3.34
N ILE A 430 -32.51 -4.54 3.30
CA ILE A 430 -33.80 -5.14 3.63
C ILE A 430 -34.74 -4.91 2.47
N ASN A 431 -35.39 -5.98 2.01
CA ASN A 431 -36.53 -5.93 1.12
C ASN A 431 -37.71 -6.68 1.76
N THR A 432 -38.82 -6.85 1.04
CA THR A 432 -40.03 -7.51 1.59
C THR A 432 -39.86 -9.01 1.86
N GLU A 433 -38.85 -9.65 1.28
CA GLU A 433 -38.66 -11.10 1.35
C GLU A 433 -37.55 -11.53 2.31
N ARG A 434 -36.53 -10.67 2.49
CA ARG A 434 -35.34 -11.01 3.26
C ARG A 434 -34.59 -9.77 3.78
N LEU A 435 -33.77 -10.02 4.80
CA LEU A 435 -32.68 -9.14 5.17
C LEU A 435 -31.32 -9.73 4.73
N ARG A 436 -30.37 -8.83 4.49
CA ARG A 436 -28.96 -9.12 4.19
C ARG A 436 -28.11 -8.25 5.10
N PHE A 437 -27.16 -8.85 5.80
CA PHE A 437 -26.28 -8.15 6.73
C PHE A 437 -24.83 -8.56 6.50
N ASP A 438 -23.97 -7.56 6.34
CA ASP A 438 -22.56 -7.71 6.05
C ASP A 438 -21.76 -7.21 7.26
N PHE A 439 -20.83 -8.00 7.78
CA PHE A 439 -20.06 -7.69 9.00
C PHE A 439 -18.62 -8.18 8.89
N THR A 440 -17.71 -7.57 9.65
CA THR A 440 -16.30 -7.99 9.70
C THR A 440 -16.16 -9.27 10.49
N PHE A 441 -15.67 -10.30 9.82
CA PHE A 441 -15.34 -11.56 10.44
C PHE A 441 -14.39 -12.33 9.50
N ASP A 442 -13.35 -12.92 10.05
CA ASP A 442 -12.22 -13.49 9.31
C ASP A 442 -12.50 -14.92 8.80
N ARG A 443 -13.44 -15.62 9.43
CA ARG A 443 -13.84 -16.98 9.06
C ARG A 443 -15.35 -17.08 8.78
N LYS A 444 -15.75 -18.27 8.33
CA LYS A 444 -17.17 -18.64 8.24
C LYS A 444 -17.74 -18.90 9.64
N LEU A 445 -18.98 -18.49 9.87
CA LEU A 445 -19.74 -18.92 11.05
C LEU A 445 -19.98 -20.43 10.98
N THR A 446 -19.70 -21.11 12.09
CA THR A 446 -20.02 -22.52 12.27
C THR A 446 -21.54 -22.71 12.27
N ASP A 447 -21.98 -23.95 12.03
CA ASP A 447 -23.42 -24.25 12.09
C ASP A 447 -24.00 -24.04 13.49
N GLU A 448 -23.18 -24.24 14.53
CA GLU A 448 -23.58 -24.00 15.91
C GLU A 448 -23.73 -22.51 16.23
N GLU A 449 -22.77 -21.67 15.82
CA GLU A 449 -22.88 -20.21 16.01
C GLU A 449 -24.11 -19.65 15.28
N LYS A 450 -24.38 -20.11 14.06
CA LYS A 450 -25.60 -19.71 13.34
C LYS A 450 -26.86 -20.11 14.10
N ARG A 451 -26.90 -21.32 14.66
CA ARG A 451 -28.03 -21.81 15.47
C ARG A 451 -28.21 -20.96 16.71
N GLN A 452 -27.14 -20.67 17.43
CA GLN A 452 -27.17 -19.82 18.63
C GLN A 452 -27.63 -18.40 18.31
N ILE A 453 -27.22 -17.82 17.17
CA ILE A 453 -27.73 -16.51 16.72
C ILE A 453 -29.23 -16.59 16.46
N GLU A 454 -29.70 -17.61 15.72
CA GLU A 454 -31.13 -17.79 15.44
C GLU A 454 -31.93 -17.98 16.73
N ASP A 455 -31.47 -18.83 17.65
CA ASP A 455 -32.13 -19.13 18.92
C ASP A 455 -32.20 -17.87 19.79
N THR A 456 -31.12 -17.10 19.86
CA THR A 456 -31.07 -15.83 20.59
C THR A 456 -32.07 -14.83 20.01
N VAL A 457 -32.08 -14.63 18.69
CA VAL A 457 -33.02 -13.68 18.06
C VAL A 457 -34.47 -14.12 18.29
N ASN A 458 -34.77 -15.42 18.14
CA ASN A 458 -36.12 -15.94 18.37
C ASN A 458 -36.54 -15.87 19.86
N ASP A 459 -35.62 -16.06 20.80
CA ASP A 459 -35.88 -15.85 22.24
C ASP A 459 -36.30 -14.39 22.51
N GLN A 460 -35.54 -13.42 21.98
CA GLN A 460 -35.85 -12.00 22.12
C GLN A 460 -37.16 -11.59 21.43
N ILE A 461 -37.50 -12.22 20.30
CA ILE A 461 -38.82 -12.07 19.67
C ILE A 461 -39.93 -12.56 20.63
N SER A 462 -39.75 -13.72 21.27
CA SER A 462 -40.78 -14.30 22.15
C SER A 462 -41.01 -13.48 23.43
N LYS A 463 -39.93 -12.89 23.97
CA LYS A 463 -39.97 -11.97 25.12
C LYS A 463 -40.81 -10.73 24.87
N GLY A 464 -40.98 -10.31 23.63
CA GLY A 464 -41.79 -9.14 23.26
C GLY A 464 -41.19 -7.85 23.78
N LEU A 465 -39.98 -7.54 23.33
CA LEU A 465 -39.27 -6.32 23.68
C LEU A 465 -40.06 -5.11 23.16
N GLU A 466 -40.23 -4.12 24.03
CA GLU A 466 -40.71 -2.80 23.64
C GLU A 466 -39.63 -2.11 22.81
N VAL A 467 -40.03 -1.56 21.65
CA VAL A 467 -39.15 -0.80 20.77
C VAL A 467 -39.44 0.69 20.94
N SER A 468 -38.52 1.42 21.55
CA SER A 468 -38.64 2.85 21.79
C SER A 468 -37.48 3.60 21.15
N TRP A 469 -37.61 4.91 21.00
CA TRP A 469 -36.54 5.76 20.49
C TRP A 469 -36.52 7.13 21.17
N ALA A 470 -35.33 7.72 21.21
CA ALA A 470 -35.12 9.11 21.60
C ALA A 470 -33.98 9.71 20.78
N GLU A 471 -33.95 11.04 20.67
CA GLU A 471 -32.84 11.76 20.09
C GLU A 471 -31.83 12.16 21.16
N TYR A 472 -30.55 11.97 20.87
CA TYR A 472 -29.44 12.30 21.76
C TYR A 472 -28.38 13.08 20.99
N PRO A 473 -27.57 13.91 21.67
CA PRO A 473 -26.31 14.36 21.11
C PRO A 473 -25.45 13.16 20.68
N THR A 474 -24.81 13.26 19.51
CA THR A 474 -24.05 12.15 18.91
C THR A 474 -22.97 11.60 19.83
N ASP A 475 -22.22 12.48 20.49
CA ASP A 475 -21.18 12.08 21.45
C ASP A 475 -21.75 11.34 22.65
N TYR A 476 -22.90 11.76 23.17
CA TYR A 476 -23.58 11.09 24.28
C TYR A 476 -24.07 9.69 23.85
N ALA A 477 -24.64 9.57 22.65
CA ALA A 477 -25.11 8.29 22.12
C ALA A 477 -23.96 7.28 21.95
N LEU A 478 -22.81 7.71 21.43
CA LEU A 478 -21.68 6.83 21.18
C LEU A 478 -20.89 6.48 22.45
N ASN A 479 -20.66 7.46 23.33
CA ASN A 479 -19.75 7.29 24.46
C ASN A 479 -20.47 6.83 25.74
N GLU A 480 -21.64 7.42 26.05
CA GLU A 480 -22.36 7.14 27.31
C GLU A 480 -23.36 5.99 27.14
N LEU A 481 -24.20 6.05 26.09
CA LEU A 481 -25.16 4.98 25.81
C LEU A 481 -24.51 3.76 25.17
N LYS A 482 -23.28 3.91 24.65
CA LYS A 482 -22.57 2.89 23.87
C LYS A 482 -23.43 2.32 22.75
N ALA A 483 -24.23 3.18 22.11
CA ALA A 483 -25.13 2.78 21.05
C ALA A 483 -24.33 2.26 19.84
N ILE A 484 -24.74 1.12 19.29
CA ILE A 484 -24.08 0.55 18.12
C ILE A 484 -24.31 1.48 16.91
N GLY A 485 -23.22 1.95 16.32
CA GLY A 485 -23.21 2.86 15.17
C GLY A 485 -22.13 2.46 14.17
N VAL A 486 -22.36 2.73 12.89
CA VAL A 486 -21.53 2.20 11.78
C VAL A 486 -20.76 3.30 11.05
N PHE A 487 -21.21 4.55 11.17
CA PHE A 487 -20.69 5.67 10.38
C PHE A 487 -20.55 6.94 11.24
N GLY A 488 -19.70 6.88 12.27
CA GLY A 488 -19.43 7.99 13.19
C GLY A 488 -19.24 9.34 12.48
N ASP A 489 -18.35 9.37 11.47
CA ASP A 489 -17.99 10.57 10.71
C ASP A 489 -19.12 11.15 9.83
N LYS A 490 -20.28 10.47 9.76
CA LYS A 490 -21.44 10.88 8.96
C LYS A 490 -22.65 11.31 9.80
N TYR A 491 -22.56 11.23 11.12
CA TYR A 491 -23.64 11.66 12.00
C TYR A 491 -23.59 13.18 12.19
N GLY A 492 -24.77 13.81 12.28
CA GLY A 492 -24.90 15.24 12.62
C GLY A 492 -24.68 15.49 14.12
N GLU A 493 -25.08 16.66 14.61
CA GLU A 493 -24.97 17.00 16.05
C GLU A 493 -25.84 16.10 16.94
N THR A 494 -26.99 15.64 16.41
CA THR A 494 -27.92 14.73 17.09
C THR A 494 -28.20 13.49 16.26
N VAL A 495 -28.47 12.38 16.94
CA VAL A 495 -28.82 11.09 16.35
C VAL A 495 -30.03 10.48 17.03
N LYS A 496 -30.80 9.73 16.25
CA LYS A 496 -31.93 8.93 16.74
C LYS A 496 -31.43 7.57 17.19
N VAL A 497 -31.63 7.24 18.46
CA VAL A 497 -31.23 5.97 19.07
C VAL A 497 -32.48 5.14 19.33
N TYR A 498 -32.53 3.94 18.76
CA TYR A 498 -33.57 2.94 19.03
C TYR A 498 -33.11 1.98 20.12
N THR A 499 -34.00 1.70 21.07
CA THR A 499 -33.79 0.79 22.19
C THR A 499 -34.82 -0.33 22.15
N MET A 500 -34.37 -1.58 22.21
CA MET A 500 -35.26 -2.76 22.31
C MET A 500 -35.04 -3.43 23.66
N LYS A 501 -36.09 -3.44 24.50
CA LYS A 501 -35.97 -3.87 25.89
C LYS A 501 -37.20 -4.64 26.37
N ALA A 502 -36.97 -5.74 27.08
CA ALA A 502 -38.02 -6.42 27.85
C ALA A 502 -38.28 -5.70 29.17
N LYS A 503 -39.53 -5.76 29.64
CA LYS A 503 -39.93 -5.12 30.91
C LYS A 503 -39.12 -5.70 32.08
N GLY A 504 -38.42 -4.84 32.81
CA GLY A 504 -37.60 -5.25 33.96
C GLY A 504 -36.19 -5.77 33.61
N GLU A 505 -35.82 -5.83 32.32
CA GLU A 505 -34.50 -6.30 31.89
C GLU A 505 -33.61 -5.13 31.42
N LYS A 506 -32.32 -5.42 31.20
CA LYS A 506 -31.44 -4.47 30.48
C LYS A 506 -31.82 -4.46 28.99
N PRO A 507 -31.59 -3.35 28.27
CA PRO A 507 -31.78 -3.33 26.82
C PRO A 507 -30.96 -4.43 26.14
N PHE A 508 -31.59 -5.16 25.22
CA PHE A 508 -30.91 -6.13 24.39
C PHE A 508 -30.20 -5.45 23.21
N SER A 509 -30.82 -4.42 22.65
CA SER A 509 -30.33 -3.66 21.50
C SER A 509 -30.44 -2.17 21.78
N VAL A 510 -29.35 -1.43 21.52
CA VAL A 510 -29.30 0.04 21.59
C VAL A 510 -28.50 0.50 20.37
N GLU A 511 -29.15 1.05 19.36
CA GLU A 511 -28.50 1.33 18.06
C GLU A 511 -28.91 2.68 17.47
N ILE A 512 -27.98 3.34 16.80
CA ILE A 512 -28.27 4.56 16.03
C ILE A 512 -28.96 4.16 14.72
N CYS A 513 -30.23 4.52 14.57
CA CYS A 513 -31.02 4.16 13.40
C CYS A 513 -32.07 5.21 13.04
N GLY A 514 -32.28 5.43 11.73
CA GLY A 514 -33.27 6.36 11.19
C GLY A 514 -34.45 5.69 10.47
N GLY A 515 -34.51 4.36 10.42
CA GLY A 515 -35.57 3.63 9.73
C GLY A 515 -36.72 3.22 10.65
N PRO A 516 -37.91 2.90 10.11
CA PRO A 516 -39.05 2.43 10.88
C PRO A 516 -38.84 1.04 11.48
N HIS A 517 -39.39 0.83 12.67
CA HIS A 517 -39.38 -0.44 13.42
C HIS A 517 -40.80 -0.82 13.81
N VAL A 518 -41.04 -2.10 14.14
CA VAL A 518 -42.27 -2.50 14.84
C VAL A 518 -42.28 -1.92 16.25
N ASP A 519 -43.43 -1.88 16.91
CA ASP A 519 -43.54 -1.32 18.26
C ASP A 519 -43.21 -2.38 19.32
N ASN A 520 -43.44 -3.66 18.99
CA ASN A 520 -43.05 -4.79 19.82
C ASN A 520 -42.44 -5.95 19.01
N THR A 521 -41.39 -6.59 19.53
CA THR A 521 -40.71 -7.68 18.80
C THR A 521 -41.60 -8.91 18.56
N ARG A 522 -42.70 -9.10 19.32
CA ARG A 522 -43.68 -10.18 19.06
C ARG A 522 -44.37 -10.08 17.71
N GLU A 523 -44.43 -8.88 17.12
CA GLU A 523 -44.99 -8.69 15.78
C GLU A 523 -44.21 -9.50 14.72
N LEU A 524 -42.92 -9.79 14.96
CA LEU A 524 -42.10 -10.61 14.06
C LEU A 524 -42.55 -12.08 14.05
N ALA A 525 -43.26 -12.54 15.09
CA ALA A 525 -43.77 -13.91 15.23
C ALA A 525 -45.21 -14.10 14.74
N GLU A 526 -45.86 -13.04 14.24
CA GLU A 526 -47.22 -13.14 13.69
C GLU A 526 -47.31 -14.22 12.59
N GLY A 527 -48.39 -15.01 12.64
CA GLY A 527 -48.55 -16.16 11.75
C GLY A 527 -47.62 -17.34 12.07
N GLY A 528 -47.01 -17.36 13.26
CA GLY A 528 -46.12 -18.44 13.70
C GLY A 528 -44.71 -18.36 13.09
N LYS A 529 -44.37 -17.24 12.44
CA LYS A 529 -43.07 -17.02 11.80
C LYS A 529 -41.92 -17.06 12.81
N LYS A 530 -40.76 -17.53 12.37
CA LYS A 530 -39.50 -17.50 13.12
C LYS A 530 -38.38 -16.90 12.28
N PHE A 531 -37.44 -16.26 12.95
CA PHE A 531 -36.21 -15.80 12.33
C PHE A 531 -35.34 -16.98 11.92
N LYS A 532 -34.87 -16.97 10.67
CA LYS A 532 -34.00 -18.02 10.13
C LYS A 532 -32.91 -17.43 9.23
N ILE A 533 -31.67 -17.82 9.45
CA ILE A 533 -30.54 -17.60 8.54
C ILE A 533 -30.65 -18.61 7.41
N VAL A 534 -30.88 -18.11 6.19
CA VAL A 534 -31.00 -18.95 4.98
C VAL A 534 -29.66 -19.17 4.29
N LYS A 535 -28.74 -18.21 4.40
CA LYS A 535 -27.44 -18.30 3.74
C LYS A 535 -26.40 -17.48 4.48
N GLU A 536 -25.20 -18.02 4.56
CA GLU A 536 -23.99 -17.33 4.97
C GLU A 536 -22.95 -17.52 3.86
N GLN A 537 -22.26 -16.44 3.47
CA GLN A 537 -21.23 -16.48 2.44
C GLN A 537 -20.18 -15.36 2.63
N SER A 538 -19.01 -15.52 2.01
CA SER A 538 -18.04 -14.43 1.91
C SER A 538 -18.62 -13.29 1.07
N SER A 539 -18.43 -12.04 1.53
CA SER A 539 -18.75 -10.85 0.72
C SER A 539 -17.52 -10.26 0.06
N SER A 540 -16.41 -10.22 0.80
CA SER A 540 -15.07 -9.79 0.37
C SER A 540 -14.06 -10.25 1.44
N ALA A 541 -12.76 -10.04 1.22
CA ALA A 541 -11.75 -10.38 2.22
C ALA A 541 -12.05 -9.75 3.59
N GLY A 542 -12.18 -10.59 4.63
CA GLY A 542 -12.49 -10.18 6.01
C GLY A 542 -13.93 -9.73 6.27
N VAL A 543 -14.85 -9.93 5.31
CA VAL A 543 -16.26 -9.55 5.44
C VAL A 543 -17.17 -10.74 5.11
N ARG A 544 -18.06 -11.07 6.04
CA ARG A 544 -19.08 -12.12 5.89
C ARG A 544 -20.45 -11.51 5.64
N ARG A 545 -21.31 -12.25 4.94
CA ARG A 545 -22.68 -11.85 4.60
C ARG A 545 -23.66 -12.91 5.04
N ILE A 546 -24.60 -12.52 5.90
CA ILE A 546 -25.78 -13.29 6.27
C ILE A 546 -26.96 -12.83 5.42
N LYS A 547 -27.78 -13.79 4.97
CA LYS A 547 -29.14 -13.54 4.50
C LYS A 547 -30.10 -14.29 5.42
N ALA A 548 -31.13 -13.61 5.90
CA ALA A 548 -32.13 -14.17 6.80
C ALA A 548 -33.55 -13.73 6.44
N ILE A 549 -34.53 -14.49 6.91
CA ILE A 549 -35.96 -14.27 6.66
C ILE A 549 -36.77 -14.51 7.94
N LEU A 550 -38.02 -14.08 7.93
CA LEU A 550 -39.05 -14.49 8.89
C LEU A 550 -39.97 -15.49 8.18
N ARG A 551 -39.94 -16.76 8.57
CA ARG A 551 -40.70 -17.84 7.92
C ARG A 551 -41.48 -18.72 8.86
#